data_AF-A0A135Z3J8-F1
#
_entry.id   AF-A0A135Z3J8-F1
#
_cell.length_a   1.000
_cell.length_b   1.000
_cell.length_c   1.000
_cell.angle_alpha   90.00
_cell.angle_beta   90.00
_cell.angle_gamma   90.00
#
_symmetry.space_group_name_H-M   'P 1'
#
loop_
_entity.id
_entity.type
_entity.pdbx_description
1 polymer ?
#
loop_
_entity_poly.entity_id
_entity_poly.type
_entity_poly.pdbx_seq_one_letter_code
_entity_poly.pdbx_strand_id
1 'polypeptide(L)'
;MPNPIGENRPSRPAQIDPAMLSQIEGGADPQIINEISHTSAAVLLNRVHKTQSQEIVERVLNLVENEGIDVIADLWSSSEAESLPGMLYRLYLLRMSLRKQRESYAEYWHIGEPETTSASAITGIDETPTGEDIARLADSILSGAFTGDFAIALHRASAFTSIISRGMHKYAEKLSNNTKNYQSSNKNTQKIAKILHISANLHTLSCNFKNGAALWKAGKLD
;
A
#
# COMPACT_ATOMS: atom_id res chain seq x y z
N MET A 1 -24.57 58.08 -30.91
CA MET A 1 -24.71 56.85 -31.74
C MET A 1 -23.44 56.74 -32.57
N PRO A 2 -22.74 55.60 -32.72
CA PRO A 2 -22.77 54.31 -32.02
C PRO A 2 -21.41 53.96 -31.33
N ASN A 3 -21.38 52.81 -30.67
CA ASN A 3 -20.25 52.18 -29.95
C ASN A 3 -19.34 51.38 -30.92
N PRO A 4 -18.03 51.20 -30.67
CA PRO A 4 -17.30 50.03 -31.15
C PRO A 4 -16.84 49.14 -29.99
N ILE A 5 -17.23 47.88 -30.08
CA ILE A 5 -16.89 46.76 -29.20
C ILE A 5 -15.39 46.52 -29.26
N GLY A 6 -14.70 46.63 -28.11
CA GLY A 6 -13.32 46.17 -27.97
C GLY A 6 -13.29 44.65 -27.82
N GLU A 7 -12.74 43.97 -28.82
CA GLU A 7 -12.46 42.54 -28.77
C GLU A 7 -11.42 42.21 -27.69
N ASN A 8 -11.80 41.37 -26.75
CA ASN A 8 -10.91 40.84 -25.72
C ASN A 8 -10.05 39.73 -26.34
N ARG A 9 -8.82 40.05 -26.77
CA ARG A 9 -7.84 39.03 -27.16
C ARG A 9 -7.46 38.21 -25.91
N PRO A 10 -7.57 36.87 -25.91
CA PRO A 10 -7.05 36.06 -24.82
C PRO A 10 -5.52 36.19 -24.79
N SER A 11 -4.98 36.64 -23.65
CA SER A 11 -3.53 36.63 -23.40
C SER A 11 -3.02 35.20 -23.47
N ARG A 12 -2.15 34.95 -24.44
CA ARG A 12 -1.38 33.71 -24.53
C ARG A 12 -0.55 33.59 -23.22
N PRO A 13 -0.58 32.45 -22.51
CA PRO A 13 0.25 32.25 -21.33
C PRO A 13 1.71 32.53 -21.69
N ALA A 14 2.39 33.33 -20.86
CA ALA A 14 3.83 33.56 -21.02
C ALA A 14 4.52 32.19 -21.08
N GLN A 15 5.16 31.88 -22.21
CA GLN A 15 5.97 30.68 -22.32
C GLN A 15 7.14 30.86 -21.36
N ILE A 16 7.08 30.13 -20.25
CA ILE A 16 8.16 30.04 -19.27
C ILE A 16 9.40 29.55 -20.03
N ASP A 17 10.51 30.24 -19.83
CA ASP A 17 11.79 29.95 -20.47
C ASP A 17 12.17 28.47 -20.23
N PRO A 18 12.48 27.68 -21.27
CA PRO A 18 12.92 26.29 -21.11
C PRO A 18 14.12 26.14 -20.15
N ALA A 19 14.95 27.18 -19.98
CA ALA A 19 16.02 27.17 -18.97
C ALA A 19 15.48 27.20 -17.52
N MET A 20 14.33 27.84 -17.26
CA MET A 20 13.66 27.81 -15.95
C MET A 20 12.91 26.50 -15.72
N LEU A 21 12.35 25.88 -16.77
CA LEU A 21 11.77 24.54 -16.69
C LEU A 21 12.85 23.49 -16.35
N SER A 22 14.06 23.61 -16.90
CA SER A 22 15.17 22.71 -16.55
C SER A 22 15.68 22.84 -15.10
N GLN A 23 15.39 23.96 -14.42
CA GLN A 23 15.68 24.10 -12.97
C GLN A 23 14.60 23.45 -12.08
N ILE A 24 13.40 23.22 -12.63
CA ILE A 24 12.32 22.49 -11.96
C ILE A 24 12.38 20.98 -12.27
N GLU A 25 13.00 20.60 -13.39
CA GLU A 25 13.20 19.20 -13.81
C GLU A 25 14.30 18.45 -13.03
N GLY A 26 15.12 19.14 -12.25
CA GLY A 26 16.07 18.53 -11.32
C GLY A 26 15.41 18.14 -10.01
N GLY A 27 14.57 17.09 -10.01
CA GLY A 27 14.09 16.48 -8.77
C GLY A 27 15.26 16.18 -7.82
N ALA A 28 14.99 16.10 -6.50
CA ALA A 28 16.03 15.78 -5.53
C ALA A 28 16.81 14.52 -5.97
N ASP A 29 18.13 14.52 -5.75
CA ASP A 29 19.03 13.44 -6.16
C ASP A 29 18.44 12.07 -5.75
N PRO A 30 18.22 11.13 -6.69
CA PRO A 30 17.68 9.80 -6.38
C PRO A 30 18.44 9.06 -5.27
N GLN A 31 19.76 9.27 -5.15
CA GLN A 31 20.55 8.70 -4.06
C GLN A 31 20.18 9.30 -2.71
N ILE A 32 19.98 10.61 -2.65
CA ILE A 32 19.55 11.30 -1.42
C ILE A 32 18.15 10.85 -1.03
N ILE A 33 17.21 10.74 -1.98
CA ILE A 33 15.85 10.24 -1.70
C ILE A 33 15.92 8.82 -1.13
N ASN A 34 16.72 7.94 -1.75
CA ASN A 34 16.91 6.58 -1.28
C ASN A 34 17.45 6.55 0.16
N GLU A 35 18.52 7.31 0.44
CA GLU A 35 19.12 7.39 1.78
C GLU A 35 18.12 7.90 2.83
N ILE A 36 17.35 8.94 2.51
CA ILE A 36 16.29 9.48 3.39
C ILE A 36 15.19 8.44 3.62
N SER A 37 14.82 7.68 2.59
CA SER A 37 13.80 6.62 2.71
C SER A 37 14.24 5.49 3.62
N HIS A 38 15.47 4.99 3.47
CA HIS A 38 16.02 3.97 4.37
C HIS A 38 16.19 4.51 5.79
N THR A 39 16.68 5.75 5.92
CA THR A 39 16.87 6.42 7.20
C THR A 39 15.56 6.55 7.97
N SER A 40 14.53 7.12 7.32
CA SER A 40 13.21 7.33 7.93
C SER A 40 12.52 6.01 8.29
N ALA A 41 12.61 4.99 7.44
CA ALA A 41 12.09 3.66 7.72
C ALA A 41 12.76 3.01 8.94
N ALA A 42 14.09 3.07 9.03
CA ALA A 42 14.85 2.51 10.14
C ALA A 42 14.54 3.22 11.47
N VAL A 43 14.42 4.55 11.44
CA VAL A 43 14.05 5.37 12.62
C VAL A 43 12.72 4.93 13.21
N LEU A 44 11.69 4.74 12.38
CA LEU A 44 10.34 4.40 12.86
C LEU A 44 10.24 2.99 13.41
N LEU A 45 11.14 2.10 12.99
CA LEU A 45 11.26 0.75 13.52
C LEU A 45 12.26 0.68 14.70
N ASN A 46 12.70 1.83 15.22
CA ASN A 46 13.71 1.97 16.26
C ASN A 46 15.04 1.23 15.94
N ARG A 47 15.37 1.07 14.65
CA ARG A 47 16.63 0.48 14.14
C ARG A 47 17.66 1.56 13.82
N VAL A 48 17.94 2.45 14.77
CA VAL A 48 18.92 3.52 14.56
C VAL A 48 20.32 2.93 14.45
N HIS A 49 20.98 3.16 13.31
CA HIS A 49 22.39 2.82 13.13
C HIS A 49 23.27 3.81 13.89
N LYS A 50 24.42 3.35 14.42
CA LYS A 50 25.34 4.21 15.20
C LYS A 50 25.83 5.46 14.46
N THR A 51 25.66 5.52 13.14
CA THR A 51 26.09 6.62 12.26
C THR A 51 25.00 7.69 12.04
N GLN A 52 23.78 7.49 12.52
CA GLN A 52 22.67 8.41 12.24
C GLN A 52 22.62 9.56 13.25
N SER A 53 22.36 10.79 12.79
CA SER A 53 22.28 11.94 13.69
C SER A 53 20.96 11.94 14.47
N GLN A 54 21.05 12.26 15.76
CA GLN A 54 19.91 12.37 16.67
C GLN A 54 18.85 13.37 16.16
N GLU A 55 19.30 14.46 15.52
CA GLU A 55 18.43 15.48 14.93
C GLU A 55 17.52 14.93 13.82
N ILE A 56 18.02 14.04 12.96
CA ILE A 56 17.22 13.42 11.90
C ILE A 56 16.15 12.50 12.49
N VAL A 57 16.52 11.73 13.51
CA VAL A 57 15.59 10.84 14.24
C VAL A 57 14.43 11.65 14.82
N GLU A 58 14.75 12.70 15.56
CA GLU A 58 13.74 13.58 16.17
C GLU A 58 12.85 14.24 15.12
N ARG A 59 13.41 14.67 13.99
CA ARG A 59 12.62 15.28 12.91
C ARG A 59 11.62 14.32 12.27
N VAL A 60 12.04 13.07 12.01
CA VAL A 60 11.14 12.05 11.43
C VAL A 60 10.01 11.71 12.40
N LEU A 61 10.34 11.51 13.68
CA LEU A 61 9.34 11.18 14.71
C LEU A 61 8.33 12.34 14.89
N ASN A 62 8.81 13.58 15.00
CA ASN A 62 7.95 14.75 15.11
C ASN A 62 7.05 14.93 13.87
N LEU A 63 7.56 14.65 12.67
CA LEU A 63 6.75 14.75 11.45
C LEU A 63 5.61 13.73 11.46
N VAL A 64 5.89 12.48 11.82
CA VAL A 64 4.86 11.42 11.89
C VAL A 64 3.87 11.67 13.02
N GLU A 65 4.31 12.19 14.17
CA GLU A 65 3.43 12.51 15.29
C GLU A 65 2.42 13.62 14.95
N ASN A 66 2.88 14.68 14.25
CA ASN A 66 2.06 15.85 13.97
C ASN A 66 1.23 15.72 12.68
N GLU A 67 1.80 15.14 11.62
CA GLU A 67 1.18 15.09 10.29
C GLU A 67 0.69 13.70 9.90
N GLY A 68 1.20 12.65 10.56
CA GLY A 68 0.86 11.26 10.24
C GLY A 68 1.88 10.57 9.33
N ILE A 69 1.65 9.26 9.14
CA ILE A 69 2.57 8.38 8.39
C ILE A 69 2.51 8.59 6.87
N ASP A 70 1.42 9.14 6.37
CA ASP A 70 1.19 9.36 4.94
C ASP A 70 2.21 10.33 4.31
N VAL A 71 2.62 11.36 5.07
CA VAL A 71 3.60 12.35 4.59
C VAL A 71 4.96 11.73 4.26
N ILE A 72 5.36 10.69 4.99
CA ILE A 72 6.63 9.99 4.75
C ILE A 72 6.47 8.73 3.91
N ALA A 73 5.24 8.19 3.78
CA ALA A 73 4.98 7.04 2.95
C ALA A 73 5.30 7.33 1.47
N ASP A 74 5.04 8.56 1.02
CA ASP A 74 5.38 8.99 -0.35
C ASP A 74 6.89 8.93 -0.63
N LEU A 75 7.76 9.16 0.37
CA LEU A 75 9.21 9.01 0.20
C LEU A 75 9.59 7.57 -0.12
N TRP A 76 8.88 6.61 0.47
CA TRP A 76 9.14 5.18 0.28
C TRP A 76 8.56 4.62 -1.02
N SER A 77 7.76 5.39 -1.76
CA SER A 77 7.02 4.87 -2.93
C SER A 77 7.93 4.35 -4.03
N SER A 78 9.13 4.92 -4.13
CA SER A 78 10.14 4.60 -5.15
C SER A 78 11.17 3.58 -4.68
N SER A 79 11.08 3.10 -3.43
CA SER A 79 12.03 2.12 -2.88
C SER A 79 11.82 0.72 -3.46
N GLU A 80 12.91 -0.04 -3.52
CA GLU A 80 12.88 -1.43 -4.00
C GLU A 80 11.89 -2.28 -3.21
N ALA A 81 11.27 -3.25 -3.88
CA ALA A 81 10.15 -3.97 -3.28
C ALA A 81 10.50 -4.73 -2.00
N GLU A 82 11.70 -5.28 -1.96
CA GLU A 82 12.22 -6.09 -0.87
C GLU A 82 13.18 -5.32 0.05
N SER A 83 13.18 -3.99 -0.04
CA SER A 83 13.83 -3.12 0.96
C SER A 83 12.93 -2.86 2.16
N LEU A 84 13.52 -2.38 3.25
CA LEU A 84 12.80 -1.95 4.45
C LEU A 84 11.75 -0.85 4.17
N PRO A 85 12.09 0.30 3.55
CA PRO A 85 11.10 1.30 3.17
C PRO A 85 10.06 0.74 2.19
N GLY A 86 10.47 -0.13 1.25
CA GLY A 86 9.54 -0.78 0.32
C GLY A 86 8.50 -1.66 1.02
N MET A 87 8.89 -2.40 2.06
CA MET A 87 7.96 -3.21 2.85
C MET A 87 6.99 -2.34 3.67
N LEU A 88 7.48 -1.25 4.28
CA LEU A 88 6.65 -0.30 5.01
C LEU A 88 5.63 0.39 4.10
N TYR A 89 6.05 0.84 2.92
CA TYR A 89 5.15 1.43 1.92
C TYR A 89 4.03 0.47 1.53
N ARG A 90 4.36 -0.81 1.33
CA ARG A 90 3.38 -1.86 1.00
C ARG A 90 2.41 -2.14 2.14
N LEU A 91 2.86 -2.12 3.39
CA LEU A 91 1.98 -2.23 4.55
C LEU A 91 1.04 -1.02 4.65
N TYR A 92 1.56 0.19 4.39
CA TYR A 92 0.77 1.41 4.34
C TYR A 92 -0.31 1.35 3.25
N LEU A 93 0.05 0.99 2.01
CA LEU A 93 -0.90 0.83 0.91
C LEU A 93 -1.93 -0.27 1.18
N LEU A 94 -1.50 -1.38 1.78
CA LEU A 94 -2.43 -2.43 2.20
C LEU A 94 -3.45 -1.86 3.17
N ARG A 95 -3.01 -1.15 4.22
CA ARG A 95 -3.91 -0.53 5.19
C ARG A 95 -4.94 0.38 4.53
N MET A 96 -4.49 1.28 3.64
CA MET A 96 -5.40 2.17 2.91
C MET A 96 -6.44 1.39 2.11
N SER A 97 -5.99 0.36 1.37
CA SER A 97 -6.89 -0.46 0.55
C SER A 97 -7.93 -1.18 1.40
N LEU A 98 -7.50 -1.80 2.51
CA LEU A 98 -8.38 -2.53 3.42
C LEU A 98 -9.42 -1.63 4.05
N ARG A 99 -9.05 -0.43 4.52
CA ARG A 99 -10.04 0.52 5.06
C ARG A 99 -11.04 0.98 4.00
N LYS A 100 -10.57 1.25 2.78
CA LYS A 100 -11.42 1.75 1.69
C LYS A 100 -12.43 0.73 1.17
N GLN A 101 -12.04 -0.55 1.09
CA GLN A 101 -12.84 -1.63 0.49
C GLN A 101 -13.21 -2.73 1.51
N ARG A 102 -13.34 -2.34 2.78
CA ARG A 102 -13.45 -3.26 3.91
C ARG A 102 -14.55 -4.32 3.78
N GLU A 103 -15.73 -3.94 3.29
CA GLU A 103 -16.84 -4.88 3.12
C GLU A 103 -16.54 -5.93 2.05
N SER A 104 -15.91 -5.53 0.94
CA SER A 104 -15.51 -6.48 -0.10
C SER A 104 -14.43 -7.44 0.38
N TYR A 105 -13.48 -6.96 1.19
CA TYR A 105 -12.45 -7.83 1.77
C TYR A 105 -13.00 -8.80 2.81
N ALA A 106 -14.01 -8.40 3.59
CA ALA A 106 -14.73 -9.30 4.49
C ALA A 106 -15.44 -10.44 3.71
N GLU A 107 -16.11 -10.10 2.60
CA GLU A 107 -16.72 -11.10 1.71
C GLU A 107 -15.68 -12.06 1.12
N TYR A 108 -14.56 -11.53 0.60
CA TYR A 108 -13.49 -12.37 0.07
C TYR A 108 -12.84 -13.24 1.13
N TRP A 109 -12.67 -12.75 2.37
CA TRP A 109 -12.16 -13.54 3.48
C TRP A 109 -13.03 -14.77 3.71
N HIS A 110 -14.34 -14.57 3.89
CA HIS A 110 -15.28 -15.66 4.14
C HIS A 110 -15.27 -16.72 3.02
N ILE A 111 -15.07 -16.31 1.77
CA ILE A 111 -14.95 -17.24 0.63
C ILE A 111 -13.58 -17.96 0.63
N GLY A 112 -12.52 -17.24 1.00
CA GLY A 112 -11.14 -17.72 1.03
C GLY A 112 -10.90 -18.74 2.15
N GLU A 113 -11.50 -18.50 3.31
CA GLU A 113 -11.35 -19.25 4.55
C GLU A 113 -12.74 -19.63 5.12
N PRO A 114 -13.41 -20.63 4.51
CA PRO A 114 -14.77 -21.02 4.91
C PRO A 114 -14.82 -21.76 6.25
N GLU A 115 -13.67 -22.24 6.73
CA GLU A 115 -13.48 -22.84 8.04
C GLU A 115 -12.22 -22.22 8.66
N THR A 116 -12.23 -21.99 9.96
CA THR A 116 -11.09 -21.41 10.70
C THR A 116 -9.82 -22.25 10.50
N THR A 117 -8.77 -21.65 9.95
CA THR A 117 -7.45 -22.28 9.81
C THR A 117 -6.38 -21.57 10.65
N SER A 118 -5.12 -21.97 10.48
CA SER A 118 -3.99 -21.26 11.09
C SER A 118 -3.88 -19.79 10.62
N ALA A 119 -4.41 -19.44 9.45
CA ALA A 119 -4.41 -18.05 8.98
C ALA A 119 -5.32 -17.14 9.82
N SER A 120 -6.49 -17.64 10.26
CA SER A 120 -7.33 -16.96 11.25
C SER A 120 -6.59 -16.71 12.57
N ALA A 121 -5.87 -17.72 13.09
CA ALA A 121 -5.06 -17.56 14.30
C ALA A 121 -3.91 -16.56 14.14
N ILE A 122 -3.23 -16.54 12.98
CA ILE A 122 -2.14 -15.59 12.70
C ILE A 122 -2.69 -14.17 12.60
N THR A 123 -3.76 -13.98 11.83
CA THR A 123 -4.32 -12.64 11.58
C THR A 123 -5.06 -12.09 12.79
N GLY A 124 -5.65 -12.97 13.61
CA GLY A 124 -6.45 -12.61 14.77
C GLY A 124 -7.87 -12.18 14.41
N ILE A 125 -8.42 -12.68 13.30
CA ILE A 125 -9.80 -12.46 12.88
C ILE A 125 -10.50 -13.81 12.68
N ASP A 126 -11.80 -13.85 12.96
CA ASP A 126 -12.63 -15.05 12.86
C ASP A 126 -13.02 -15.37 11.40
N GLU A 127 -13.74 -16.47 11.18
CA GLU A 127 -14.18 -16.93 9.85
C GLU A 127 -15.22 -16.03 9.14
N THR A 128 -15.93 -15.20 9.91
CA THR A 128 -16.98 -14.30 9.41
C THR A 128 -16.73 -12.85 9.86
N PRO A 129 -15.58 -12.26 9.49
CA PRO A 129 -15.24 -10.91 9.93
C PRO A 129 -16.19 -9.90 9.28
N THR A 130 -16.52 -8.86 10.03
CA THR A 130 -17.19 -7.67 9.49
C THR A 130 -16.17 -6.78 8.77
N GLY A 131 -16.64 -5.81 7.97
CA GLY A 131 -15.76 -4.77 7.42
C GLY A 131 -14.99 -4.00 8.50
N GLU A 132 -15.57 -3.81 9.69
CA GLU A 132 -14.86 -3.14 10.79
C GLU A 132 -13.73 -4.01 11.36
N ASP A 133 -13.89 -5.34 11.41
CA ASP A 133 -12.82 -6.25 11.78
C ASP A 133 -11.64 -6.18 10.80
N ILE A 134 -11.93 -6.06 9.50
CA ILE A 134 -10.92 -5.85 8.46
C ILE A 134 -10.18 -4.52 8.65
N ALA A 135 -10.90 -3.45 8.96
CA ALA A 135 -10.30 -2.14 9.21
C ALA A 135 -9.40 -2.15 10.46
N ARG A 136 -9.87 -2.77 11.55
CA ARG A 136 -9.10 -2.95 12.79
C ARG A 136 -7.86 -3.81 12.58
N LEU A 137 -7.97 -4.90 11.82
CA LEU A 137 -6.82 -5.73 11.43
C LEU A 137 -5.78 -4.90 10.67
N ALA A 138 -6.22 -4.10 9.70
CA ALA A 138 -5.35 -3.25 8.91
C ALA A 138 -4.57 -2.24 9.76
N ASP A 139 -5.27 -1.56 10.69
CA ASP A 139 -4.65 -0.64 11.64
C ASP A 139 -3.70 -1.38 12.60
N SER A 140 -4.07 -2.57 13.07
CA SER A 140 -3.26 -3.41 13.97
C SER A 140 -1.98 -3.93 13.31
N ILE A 141 -2.02 -4.30 12.03
CA ILE A 141 -0.84 -4.75 11.29
C ILE A 141 0.16 -3.60 11.16
N LEU A 142 -0.29 -2.42 10.71
CA LEU A 142 0.61 -1.28 10.51
C LEU A 142 1.13 -0.73 11.85
N SER A 143 0.28 -0.55 12.85
CA SER A 143 0.73 -0.11 14.18
C SER A 143 1.66 -1.13 14.85
N GLY A 144 1.37 -2.43 14.72
CA GLY A 144 2.21 -3.51 15.21
C GLY A 144 3.57 -3.59 14.53
N ALA A 145 3.69 -3.13 13.28
CA ALA A 145 4.97 -3.00 12.59
C ALA A 145 5.90 -2.02 13.31
N PHE A 146 5.38 -0.90 13.81
CA PHE A 146 6.16 0.15 14.48
C PHE A 146 6.34 -0.07 15.99
N THR A 147 5.35 -0.67 16.65
CA THR A 147 5.31 -0.79 18.12
C THR A 147 5.70 -2.18 18.64
N GLY A 148 5.76 -3.18 17.76
CA GLY A 148 6.04 -4.57 18.10
C GLY A 148 7.10 -5.21 17.22
N ASP A 149 6.99 -6.52 16.99
CA ASP A 149 7.89 -7.25 16.09
C ASP A 149 7.44 -7.09 14.63
N PHE A 150 8.27 -6.38 13.85
CA PHE A 150 8.04 -6.15 12.44
C PHE A 150 7.83 -7.44 11.63
N ALA A 151 8.55 -8.52 11.92
CA ALA A 151 8.35 -9.79 11.22
C ALA A 151 6.99 -10.42 11.55
N ILE A 152 6.46 -10.22 12.76
CA ILE A 152 5.10 -10.66 13.09
C ILE A 152 4.08 -9.87 12.26
N ALA A 153 4.23 -8.54 12.17
CA ALA A 153 3.35 -7.72 11.33
C ALA A 153 3.37 -8.17 9.85
N LEU A 154 4.55 -8.46 9.30
CA LEU A 154 4.70 -8.99 7.95
C LEU A 154 4.09 -10.38 7.77
N HIS A 155 4.23 -11.29 8.74
CA HIS A 155 3.57 -12.59 8.70
C HIS A 155 2.03 -12.47 8.72
N ARG A 156 1.49 -11.54 9.51
CA ARG A 156 0.05 -11.25 9.54
C ARG A 156 -0.44 -10.71 8.21
N ALA A 157 0.28 -9.76 7.62
CA ALA A 157 -0.03 -9.21 6.30
C ALA A 157 0.03 -10.29 5.20
N SER A 158 1.05 -11.15 5.24
CA SER A 158 1.22 -12.27 4.33
C SER A 158 0.06 -13.27 4.41
N ALA A 159 -0.28 -13.74 5.61
CA ALA A 159 -1.40 -14.65 5.82
C ALA A 159 -2.70 -14.06 5.29
N PHE A 160 -2.99 -12.80 5.65
CA PHE A 160 -4.20 -12.12 5.21
C PHE A 160 -4.31 -12.02 3.68
N THR A 161 -3.28 -11.46 3.04
CA THR A 161 -3.28 -11.27 1.58
C THR A 161 -3.33 -12.58 0.80
N SER A 162 -2.77 -13.67 1.34
CA SER A 162 -2.88 -15.01 0.76
C SER A 162 -4.33 -15.52 0.75
N ILE A 163 -5.04 -15.37 1.86
CA ILE A 163 -6.44 -15.79 2.00
C ILE A 163 -7.35 -14.96 1.11
N ILE A 164 -7.18 -13.63 1.12
CA ILE A 164 -7.95 -12.75 0.23
C ILE A 164 -7.72 -13.09 -1.23
N SER A 165 -6.47 -13.32 -1.64
CA SER A 165 -6.16 -13.71 -3.03
C SER A 165 -6.93 -14.97 -3.44
N ARG A 166 -6.95 -16.00 -2.59
CA ARG A 166 -7.75 -17.22 -2.79
C ARG A 166 -9.25 -16.95 -2.85
N GLY A 167 -9.76 -16.12 -1.93
CA GLY A 167 -11.17 -15.71 -1.88
C GLY A 167 -11.63 -14.98 -3.14
N MET A 168 -10.82 -14.03 -3.61
CA MET A 168 -11.05 -13.31 -4.87
C MET A 168 -11.07 -14.24 -6.08
N HIS A 169 -10.17 -15.23 -6.13
CA HIS A 169 -10.15 -16.22 -7.21
C HIS A 169 -11.45 -17.04 -7.25
N LYS A 170 -11.85 -17.63 -6.11
CA LYS A 170 -13.11 -18.37 -5.98
C LYS A 170 -14.34 -17.50 -6.29
N TYR A 171 -14.34 -16.24 -5.86
CA TYR A 171 -15.41 -15.29 -6.18
C TYR A 171 -15.52 -15.05 -7.69
N ALA A 172 -14.38 -14.83 -8.37
CA ALA A 172 -14.32 -14.65 -9.81
C ALA A 172 -14.81 -15.90 -10.58
N GLU A 173 -14.46 -17.10 -10.12
CA GLU A 173 -14.96 -18.37 -10.68
C GLU A 173 -16.48 -18.50 -10.56
N LYS A 174 -17.04 -18.22 -9.37
CA LYS A 174 -18.50 -18.22 -9.15
C LYS A 174 -19.20 -17.23 -10.08
N LEU A 175 -18.66 -16.01 -10.21
CA LEU A 175 -19.20 -14.98 -11.09
C LEU A 175 -19.13 -15.39 -12.56
N SER A 176 -18.03 -16.03 -12.99
CA SER A 176 -17.84 -16.57 -14.34
C SER A 176 -18.86 -17.67 -14.66
N ASN A 177 -19.07 -18.62 -13.75
CA ASN A 177 -20.04 -19.71 -13.92
C ASN A 177 -21.47 -19.18 -14.02
N ASN A 178 -21.84 -18.22 -13.16
CA ASN A 178 -23.13 -17.56 -13.25
C ASN A 178 -23.29 -16.82 -14.59
N THR A 179 -22.23 -16.17 -15.07
CA THR A 179 -22.22 -15.41 -16.33
C THR A 179 -22.27 -16.32 -17.56
N LYS A 180 -21.84 -17.58 -17.51
CA LYS A 180 -22.00 -18.54 -18.62
C LYS A 180 -23.45 -18.99 -18.79
N ASN A 181 -24.24 -18.96 -17.72
CA ASN A 181 -25.64 -19.39 -17.72
C ASN A 181 -26.61 -18.32 -18.28
N TYR A 182 -26.17 -17.08 -18.43
CA TYR A 182 -26.94 -15.96 -19.00
C TYR A 182 -26.13 -15.32 -20.14
N GLN A 183 -26.73 -14.90 -21.26
CA GLN A 183 -25.99 -14.25 -22.34
C GLN A 183 -25.20 -13.03 -21.81
N SER A 184 -23.87 -13.15 -21.78
CA SER A 184 -22.99 -12.29 -20.98
C SER A 184 -22.86 -10.86 -21.53
N SER A 185 -22.90 -9.88 -20.61
CA SER A 185 -22.51 -8.49 -20.89
C SER A 185 -21.00 -8.30 -20.76
N ASN A 186 -20.38 -7.60 -21.71
CA ASN A 186 -18.94 -7.25 -21.74
C ASN A 186 -18.42 -6.66 -20.40
N LYS A 187 -19.30 -6.00 -19.63
CA LYS A 187 -19.01 -5.45 -18.30
C LYS A 187 -18.61 -6.52 -17.26
N ASN A 188 -19.22 -7.71 -17.28
CA ASN A 188 -18.91 -8.77 -16.31
C ASN A 188 -17.53 -9.37 -16.58
N THR A 189 -17.16 -9.56 -17.84
CA THR A 189 -15.83 -10.03 -18.24
C THR A 189 -14.73 -9.08 -17.75
N GLN A 190 -14.91 -7.77 -17.94
CA GLN A 190 -13.97 -6.76 -17.45
C GLN A 190 -13.85 -6.76 -15.92
N LYS A 191 -14.98 -6.91 -15.21
CA LYS A 191 -15.00 -7.01 -13.74
C LYS A 191 -14.22 -8.25 -13.26
N ILE A 192 -14.47 -9.42 -13.85
CA ILE A 192 -13.77 -10.67 -13.53
C ILE A 192 -12.26 -10.52 -13.76
N ALA A 193 -11.85 -9.99 -14.92
CA ALA A 193 -10.44 -9.78 -15.23
C ALA A 193 -9.75 -8.86 -14.21
N LYS A 194 -10.43 -7.78 -13.80
CA LYS A 194 -9.92 -6.86 -12.77
C LYS A 194 -9.75 -7.56 -11.42
N ILE A 195 -10.72 -8.38 -10.99
CA ILE A 195 -10.64 -9.14 -9.73
C ILE A 195 -9.46 -10.12 -9.78
N LEU A 196 -9.30 -10.87 -10.86
CA LEU A 196 -8.19 -11.83 -11.02
C LEU A 196 -6.83 -11.13 -11.05
N HIS A 197 -6.72 -9.97 -11.70
CA HIS A 197 -5.49 -9.19 -11.68
C HIS A 197 -5.11 -8.73 -10.26
N ILE A 198 -6.08 -8.18 -9.51
CA ILE A 198 -5.83 -7.76 -8.12
C ILE A 198 -5.49 -8.98 -7.24
N SER A 199 -6.16 -10.12 -7.43
CA SER A 199 -5.87 -11.37 -6.73
C SER A 199 -4.43 -11.84 -6.96
N ALA A 200 -3.93 -11.77 -8.20
CA ALA A 200 -2.54 -12.11 -8.51
C ALA A 200 -1.56 -11.15 -7.81
N ASN A 201 -1.82 -9.84 -7.84
CA ASN A 201 -0.98 -8.85 -7.15
C ASN A 201 -0.95 -9.08 -5.63
N LEU A 202 -2.09 -9.43 -5.02
CA LEU A 202 -2.16 -9.77 -3.60
C LEU A 202 -1.41 -11.06 -3.26
N HIS A 203 -1.41 -12.05 -4.16
CA HIS A 203 -0.60 -13.25 -3.97
C HIS A 203 0.90 -12.94 -3.98
N THR A 204 1.36 -12.16 -4.96
CA THR A 204 2.76 -11.69 -5.01
C THR A 204 3.10 -10.90 -3.74
N LEU A 205 2.21 -10.01 -3.29
CA LEU A 205 2.40 -9.24 -2.08
C LEU A 205 2.51 -10.13 -0.83
N SER A 206 1.68 -11.19 -0.74
CA SER A 206 1.78 -12.21 0.30
C SER A 206 3.16 -12.85 0.33
N CYS A 207 3.71 -13.23 -0.83
CA CYS A 207 5.05 -13.81 -0.94
C CYS A 207 6.13 -12.82 -0.52
N ASN A 208 6.04 -11.57 -0.97
CA ASN A 208 6.98 -10.51 -0.60
C ASN A 208 6.99 -10.30 0.92
N PHE A 209 5.84 -10.18 1.57
CA PHE A 209 5.79 -10.02 3.03
C PHE A 209 6.38 -11.23 3.77
N LYS A 210 6.12 -12.46 3.28
CA LYS A 210 6.73 -13.66 3.86
C LYS A 210 8.26 -13.63 3.74
N ASN A 211 8.78 -13.24 2.57
CA ASN A 211 10.22 -13.11 2.34
C ASN A 211 10.82 -11.99 3.20
N GLY A 212 10.20 -10.81 3.22
CA GLY A 212 10.60 -9.68 4.05
C GLY A 212 10.66 -10.03 5.54
N ALA A 213 9.71 -10.82 6.05
CA ALA A 213 9.74 -11.30 7.43
C ALA A 213 10.95 -12.21 7.70
N ALA A 214 11.33 -13.06 6.74
CA ALA A 214 12.51 -13.92 6.85
C ALA A 214 13.81 -13.10 6.79
N LEU A 215 13.92 -12.15 5.87
CA LEU A 215 15.06 -11.23 5.76
C LEU A 215 15.21 -10.37 7.02
N TRP A 216 14.11 -9.85 7.57
CA TRP A 216 14.11 -9.07 8.80
C TRP A 216 14.68 -9.85 9.98
N LYS A 217 14.22 -11.10 10.18
CA LYS A 217 14.71 -12.00 11.21
C LYS A 217 16.18 -12.37 11.03
N ALA A 218 16.64 -12.46 9.78
CA ALA A 218 18.04 -12.71 9.45
C ALA A 218 18.94 -11.46 9.55
N GLY A 219 18.37 -10.27 9.81
CA GLY A 219 19.12 -9.00 9.80
C GLY A 219 19.61 -8.59 8.41
N LYS A 220 18.94 -9.02 7.34
CA LYS A 220 19.30 -8.82 5.92
C LYS A 220 18.29 -7.96 5.14
N LEU A 221 17.33 -7.38 5.85
CA LEU A 221 16.36 -6.47 5.26
C LEU A 221 16.85 -5.05 5.53
N ASP A 222 17.36 -4.41 4.48
CA ASP A 222 17.92 -3.06 4.50
C ASP A 222 16.92 -2.05 3.94
#